data_AF-A0A8T7JRY4-F1
#
_entry.id   AF-A0A8T7JRY4-F1
#
_cell.length_a   1.000
_cell.length_b   1.000
_cell.length_c   1.000
_cell.angle_alpha   90.00
_cell.angle_beta   90.00
_cell.angle_gamma   90.00
#
_symmetry.space_group_name_H-M   'P 1'
#
loop_
_entity.id
_entity.type
_entity.pdbx_description
1 polymer ?
#
loop_
_entity_poly.entity_id
_entity_poly.type
_entity_poly.pdbx_seq_one_letter_code
_entity_poly.pdbx_strand_id
1 'polypeptide(L)'
;MSNFLDFLNTADLDTLTQVSGVNRQLAGNLIAARPFDAEEDCLKVKGMGKATFTRLQSFAKAQGNESENSALVPAQEEAMPAPAQDEVKEGDSFFKRLGRAFVAFLKALVRLIMLVILFVAAGALFYYGLPYIQRTFIAPVEENTAQIQELQSEIEDLQTQLAEMNSRVGVLEDSVEAHTASIEKLEELQTALETQLQENNDAVLLELKHEVMFTRALDILARGRLYLAQSNFGLAKTDVQTARDLLSELEAAKEDDGVEKAIERLDLSLSNLPDFPVVASGDLEIAWQILIAGDAPAATATFTPVPAPIETATSITPTVEQMTTPTPFPPVSPTP
;
A
#
# COMPACT_ATOMS: atom_id res chain seq x y z
N MET A 1 -10.65 -46.04 28.15
CA MET A 1 -11.12 -45.06 27.16
C MET A 1 -12.39 -44.45 27.73
N SER A 2 -12.50 -43.12 27.75
CA SER A 2 -13.59 -42.45 28.45
C SER A 2 -14.91 -42.72 27.73
N ASN A 3 -15.95 -43.14 28.48
CA ASN A 3 -17.31 -43.38 27.96
C ASN A 3 -17.85 -42.24 27.08
N PHE A 4 -17.31 -41.04 27.30
CA PHE A 4 -17.60 -39.85 26.51
C PHE A 4 -17.02 -39.88 25.09
N LEU A 5 -15.78 -40.34 24.90
CA LEU A 5 -15.17 -40.49 23.57
C LEU A 5 -15.88 -41.57 22.75
N ASP A 6 -16.27 -42.67 23.39
CA ASP A 6 -17.03 -43.74 22.74
C ASP A 6 -18.39 -43.19 22.28
N PHE A 7 -19.13 -42.51 23.17
CA PHE A 7 -20.40 -41.85 22.83
C PHE A 7 -20.24 -40.88 21.64
N LEU A 8 -19.21 -40.04 21.64
CA LEU A 8 -19.02 -39.05 20.57
C LEU A 8 -18.69 -39.66 19.22
N ASN A 9 -17.94 -40.76 19.19
CA ASN A 9 -17.55 -41.44 17.96
C ASN A 9 -18.67 -42.36 17.41
N THR A 10 -19.56 -42.90 18.27
CA THR A 10 -20.63 -43.82 17.84
C THR A 10 -22.04 -43.21 17.75
N ALA A 11 -22.31 -42.08 18.40
CA ALA A 11 -23.67 -41.50 18.45
C ALA A 11 -24.19 -41.13 17.04
N ASP A 12 -25.48 -41.32 16.79
CA ASP A 12 -26.15 -40.85 15.59
C ASP A 12 -26.62 -39.39 15.72
N LEU A 13 -27.15 -38.83 14.63
CA LEU A 13 -27.61 -37.44 14.61
C LEU A 13 -28.74 -37.19 15.61
N ASP A 14 -29.66 -38.15 15.77
CA ASP A 14 -30.85 -37.95 16.61
C ASP A 14 -30.47 -38.01 18.10
N THR A 15 -29.59 -38.92 18.51
CA THR A 15 -29.07 -38.99 19.88
C THR A 15 -28.24 -37.78 20.27
N LEU A 16 -27.48 -37.19 19.34
CA LEU A 16 -26.76 -35.94 19.61
C LEU A 16 -27.72 -34.76 19.80
N THR A 17 -28.81 -34.68 19.03
CA THR A 17 -29.81 -33.60 19.17
C THR A 17 -30.68 -33.71 20.42
N GLN A 18 -30.72 -34.87 21.07
CA GLN A 18 -31.43 -35.07 22.34
C GLN A 18 -30.76 -34.30 23.49
N VAL A 19 -29.48 -33.93 23.35
CA VAL A 19 -28.77 -33.16 24.36
C VAL A 19 -29.16 -31.68 24.30
N SER A 20 -29.66 -31.17 25.43
CA SER A 20 -30.07 -29.76 25.56
C SER A 20 -28.94 -28.78 25.24
N GLY A 21 -29.08 -28.08 24.12
CA GLY A 21 -28.09 -27.13 23.60
C GLY A 21 -27.31 -27.63 22.37
N VAL A 22 -27.56 -28.86 21.89
CA VAL A 22 -26.99 -29.37 20.63
C VAL A 22 -28.01 -29.21 19.51
N ASN A 23 -27.78 -28.23 18.64
CA ASN A 23 -28.60 -28.05 17.44
C ASN A 23 -28.21 -29.08 16.36
N ARG A 24 -29.13 -29.37 15.42
CA ARG A 24 -28.91 -30.30 14.30
C ARG A 24 -27.66 -29.98 13.48
N GLN A 25 -27.34 -28.69 13.34
CA GLN A 25 -26.12 -28.22 12.68
C GLN A 25 -24.85 -28.58 13.48
N LEU A 26 -24.87 -28.45 14.81
CA LEU A 26 -23.74 -28.83 15.66
C LEU A 26 -23.55 -30.36 15.68
N ALA A 27 -24.64 -31.12 15.74
CA ALA A 27 -24.62 -32.58 15.63
C ALA A 27 -23.99 -33.02 14.29
N GLY A 28 -24.35 -32.38 13.18
CA GLY A 28 -23.73 -32.61 11.87
C GLY A 28 -22.23 -32.30 11.85
N ASN A 29 -21.82 -31.17 12.45
CA ASN A 29 -20.41 -30.79 12.55
C ASN A 29 -19.61 -31.77 13.42
N LEU A 30 -20.19 -32.29 14.49
CA LEU A 30 -19.58 -33.31 15.35
C LEU A 30 -19.40 -34.64 14.63
N ILE A 31 -20.38 -35.06 13.82
CA ILE A 31 -20.27 -36.29 13.00
C ILE A 31 -19.18 -36.12 11.93
N ALA A 32 -19.12 -34.96 11.28
CA ALA A 32 -18.14 -34.68 10.23
C ALA A 32 -16.70 -34.61 10.74
N ALA A 33 -16.49 -34.28 12.02
CA ALA A 33 -15.17 -34.14 12.63
C ALA A 33 -14.65 -35.43 13.31
N ARG A 34 -15.40 -36.54 13.21
CA ARG A 34 -14.96 -37.85 13.70
C ARG A 34 -13.82 -38.41 12.84
N PRO A 35 -12.90 -39.21 13.41
CA PRO A 35 -12.85 -39.67 14.81
C PRO A 35 -12.13 -38.67 15.73
N PHE A 36 -12.52 -38.64 17.01
CA PHE A 36 -11.83 -37.90 18.06
C PHE A 36 -10.98 -38.84 18.91
N ASP A 37 -9.70 -38.48 19.08
CA ASP A 37 -8.74 -39.24 19.90
C ASP A 37 -8.63 -38.69 21.34
N ALA A 38 -8.92 -37.39 21.53
CA ALA A 38 -8.94 -36.73 22.84
C ALA A 38 -10.24 -35.93 23.06
N GLU A 39 -10.68 -35.83 24.32
CA GLU A 39 -11.92 -35.11 24.67
C GLU A 39 -11.85 -33.62 24.28
N GLU A 40 -10.63 -33.07 24.31
CA GLU A 40 -10.33 -31.68 23.99
C GLU A 40 -10.46 -31.37 22.49
N ASP A 41 -10.38 -32.37 21.60
CA ASP A 41 -10.53 -32.17 20.16
C ASP A 41 -11.95 -31.76 19.78
N CYS A 42 -12.93 -32.08 20.62
CA CYS A 42 -14.32 -31.69 20.43
C CYS A 42 -14.50 -30.17 20.54
N LEU A 43 -13.66 -29.47 21.31
CA LEU A 43 -13.71 -28.01 21.46
C LEU A 43 -13.25 -27.26 20.18
N LYS A 44 -12.59 -27.95 19.24
CA LYS A 44 -12.18 -27.37 17.95
C LYS A 44 -13.34 -27.33 16.94
N VAL A 45 -14.43 -28.04 17.21
CA VAL A 45 -15.59 -28.12 16.31
C VAL A 45 -16.37 -26.81 16.34
N LYS A 46 -16.65 -26.26 15.15
CA LYS A 46 -17.36 -24.98 14.98
C LYS A 46 -18.76 -25.05 15.63
N GLY A 47 -18.95 -24.23 16.67
CA GLY A 47 -20.18 -24.15 17.47
C GLY A 47 -20.15 -24.94 18.79
N MET A 48 -19.05 -25.61 19.12
CA MET A 48 -18.88 -26.33 20.38
C MET A 48 -18.25 -25.43 21.44
N GLY A 49 -19.03 -25.07 22.47
CA GLY A 49 -18.56 -24.29 23.62
C GLY A 49 -18.28 -25.15 24.85
N LYS A 50 -17.59 -24.58 25.86
CA LYS A 50 -17.34 -25.27 27.15
C LYS A 50 -18.63 -25.69 27.85
N ALA A 51 -19.70 -24.89 27.73
CA ALA A 51 -20.99 -25.19 28.33
C ALA A 51 -21.71 -26.38 27.67
N THR A 52 -21.68 -26.45 26.33
CA THR A 52 -22.26 -27.59 25.59
C THR A 52 -21.44 -28.86 25.79
N PHE A 53 -20.11 -28.73 25.90
CA PHE A 53 -19.20 -29.82 26.27
C PHE A 53 -19.54 -30.43 27.63
N THR A 54 -19.71 -29.62 28.69
CA THR A 54 -20.08 -30.12 30.02
C THR A 54 -21.43 -30.83 30.02
N ARG A 55 -22.40 -30.34 29.23
CA ARG A 55 -23.73 -30.98 29.09
C ARG A 55 -23.66 -32.31 28.35
N LEU A 56 -22.93 -32.35 27.23
CA LEU A 56 -22.65 -33.58 26.48
C LEU A 56 -21.92 -34.61 27.35
N GLN A 57 -20.97 -34.16 28.18
CA GLN A 57 -20.28 -35.04 29.13
C GLN A 57 -21.22 -35.57 30.22
N SER A 58 -22.12 -34.75 30.76
CA SER A 58 -23.13 -35.21 31.73
C SER A 58 -24.14 -36.18 31.11
N PHE A 59 -24.53 -35.96 29.85
CA PHE A 59 -25.46 -36.82 29.14
C PHE A 59 -24.83 -38.17 28.80
N ALA A 60 -23.59 -38.19 28.29
CA ALA A 60 -22.87 -39.43 28.03
C ALA A 60 -22.62 -40.25 29.31
N LYS A 61 -22.36 -39.59 30.44
CA LYS A 61 -22.27 -40.24 31.75
C LYS A 61 -23.61 -40.81 32.23
N ALA A 62 -24.72 -40.13 31.92
CA ALA A 62 -26.06 -40.58 32.27
C ALA A 62 -26.52 -41.76 31.41
N GLN A 63 -26.26 -41.74 30.10
CA GLN A 63 -26.56 -42.86 29.20
C GLN A 63 -25.77 -44.13 29.56
N GLY A 64 -24.53 -43.98 30.05
CA GLY A 64 -23.74 -45.10 30.56
C GLY A 64 -24.27 -45.72 31.86
N ASN A 65 -25.34 -45.17 32.45
CA ASN A 65 -25.90 -45.58 33.74
C ASN A 65 -27.39 -45.95 33.68
N GLU A 66 -28.00 -46.08 32.49
CA GLU A 66 -29.39 -46.54 32.33
C GLU A 66 -29.53 -48.07 32.47
N SER A 67 -29.05 -48.60 33.59
CA SER A 67 -29.51 -49.87 34.13
C SER A 67 -29.63 -49.74 35.64
N GLU A 68 -30.68 -49.04 36.10
CA GLU A 68 -31.44 -49.41 37.29
C GLU A 68 -32.61 -48.45 37.54
N ASN A 69 -33.77 -49.06 37.85
CA ASN A 69 -35.00 -48.48 38.42
C ASN A 69 -35.99 -47.78 37.49
N SER A 70 -36.71 -48.63 36.75
CA SER A 70 -38.16 -48.54 36.61
C SER A 70 -38.91 -48.95 37.89
N ALA A 71 -40.18 -48.51 37.95
CA ALA A 71 -41.28 -48.94 38.84
C ALA A 71 -41.47 -48.03 40.08
N LEU A 72 -42.67 -47.58 40.47
CA LEU A 72 -44.04 -48.00 40.21
C LEU A 72 -44.99 -46.79 40.18
N VAL A 73 -46.02 -46.87 39.33
CA VAL A 73 -47.33 -46.23 39.47
C VAL A 73 -48.35 -47.36 39.69
N PRO A 74 -49.30 -47.23 40.63
CA PRO A 74 -50.74 -47.25 40.27
C PRO A 74 -51.53 -46.22 41.12
N ALA A 75 -52.50 -45.42 40.63
CA ALA A 75 -53.74 -45.68 39.88
C ALA A 75 -54.78 -46.52 40.65
N GLN A 76 -55.80 -45.87 41.26
CA GLN A 76 -57.24 -46.24 41.32
C GLN A 76 -58.00 -45.24 42.24
N GLU A 77 -59.00 -44.46 41.80
CA GLU A 77 -60.40 -44.78 41.35
C GLU A 77 -61.36 -44.84 42.57
N GLU A 78 -62.07 -43.76 42.90
CA GLU A 78 -63.42 -43.31 42.48
C GLU A 78 -64.55 -43.62 43.51
N ALA A 79 -65.45 -42.63 43.61
CA ALA A 79 -66.89 -42.69 43.90
C ALA A 79 -67.45 -42.79 45.34
N MET A 80 -68.29 -41.79 45.64
CA MET A 80 -69.42 -41.72 46.61
C MET A 80 -70.58 -42.66 46.13
N PRO A 81 -71.80 -42.76 46.74
CA PRO A 81 -72.43 -42.03 47.86
C PRO A 81 -73.32 -42.86 48.84
N ALA A 82 -73.98 -42.14 49.75
CA ALA A 82 -75.06 -42.46 50.71
C ALA A 82 -76.32 -43.14 50.06
N PRO A 83 -77.43 -43.54 50.75
CA PRO A 83 -77.99 -43.08 52.05
C PRO A 83 -78.57 -44.23 52.95
N ALA A 84 -79.07 -43.99 54.16
CA ALA A 84 -80.48 -43.68 54.45
C ALA A 84 -80.69 -43.42 55.96
N GLN A 85 -81.70 -42.59 56.22
CA GLN A 85 -82.08 -41.97 57.49
C GLN A 85 -83.03 -42.85 58.33
N ASP A 86 -83.15 -42.44 59.60
CA ASP A 86 -84.34 -42.39 60.48
C ASP A 86 -84.03 -42.97 61.87
N GLU A 87 -83.80 -42.12 62.90
CA GLU A 87 -84.83 -41.48 63.76
C GLU A 87 -85.60 -42.57 64.58
N VAL A 88 -85.73 -42.59 65.91
CA VAL A 88 -85.77 -41.49 66.89
C VAL A 88 -86.00 -41.98 68.36
N LYS A 89 -85.67 -41.11 69.34
CA LYS A 89 -86.18 -40.96 70.76
C LYS A 89 -85.77 -41.96 71.86
N GLU A 90 -85.64 -41.59 73.16
CA GLU A 90 -85.72 -40.33 73.91
C GLU A 90 -85.14 -40.57 75.32
N GLY A 91 -84.74 -39.51 76.02
CA GLY A 91 -84.30 -39.58 77.41
C GLY A 91 -83.74 -38.23 77.85
N ASP A 92 -84.64 -37.28 78.08
CA ASP A 92 -84.31 -35.95 78.57
C ASP A 92 -83.69 -36.06 79.98
N SER A 93 -82.48 -35.52 80.14
CA SER A 93 -81.91 -35.23 81.45
C SER A 93 -81.48 -33.77 81.41
N PHE A 94 -82.19 -32.98 82.21
CA PHE A 94 -82.19 -31.51 82.33
C PHE A 94 -80.80 -30.83 82.26
N PHE A 95 -79.71 -31.54 82.56
CA PHE A 95 -78.32 -31.07 82.45
C PHE A 95 -77.77 -30.92 81.02
N LYS A 96 -78.33 -31.59 80.01
CA LYS A 96 -77.86 -31.50 78.60
C LYS A 96 -78.16 -30.17 77.94
N ARG A 97 -79.17 -29.40 78.37
CA ARG A 97 -79.53 -28.12 77.73
C ARG A 97 -78.61 -26.97 78.16
N LEU A 98 -78.04 -27.03 79.37
CA LEU A 98 -76.97 -26.13 79.81
C LEU A 98 -75.61 -26.52 79.19
N GLY A 99 -75.32 -27.83 79.10
CA GLY A 99 -74.13 -28.34 78.41
C GLY A 99 -74.15 -28.13 76.89
N ARG A 100 -75.30 -28.19 76.22
CA ARG A 100 -75.42 -28.02 74.75
C ARG A 100 -75.18 -26.58 74.31
N ALA A 101 -75.56 -25.58 75.12
CA ALA A 101 -75.22 -24.18 74.86
C ALA A 101 -73.72 -23.91 75.07
N PHE A 102 -73.10 -24.51 76.09
CA PHE A 102 -71.65 -24.42 76.32
C PHE A 102 -70.85 -25.17 75.24
N VAL A 103 -71.32 -26.32 74.77
CA VAL A 103 -70.72 -27.06 73.64
C VAL A 103 -70.92 -26.32 72.31
N ALA A 104 -72.08 -25.67 72.08
CA ALA A 104 -72.29 -24.83 70.91
C ALA A 104 -71.40 -23.58 70.93
N PHE A 105 -71.20 -22.98 72.10
CA PHE A 105 -70.27 -21.87 72.32
C PHE A 105 -68.82 -22.31 72.10
N LEU A 106 -68.40 -23.47 72.64
CA LEU A 106 -67.07 -24.03 72.42
C LEU A 106 -66.84 -24.40 70.95
N LYS A 107 -67.86 -24.93 70.26
CA LYS A 107 -67.82 -25.20 68.82
C LYS A 107 -67.73 -23.92 67.99
N ALA A 108 -68.44 -22.85 68.40
CA ALA A 108 -68.34 -21.53 67.78
C ALA A 108 -66.95 -20.90 68.03
N LEU A 109 -66.40 -21.07 69.23
CA LEU A 109 -65.05 -20.63 69.61
C LEU A 109 -63.98 -21.36 68.79
N VAL A 110 -64.08 -22.68 68.65
CA VAL A 110 -63.18 -23.48 67.80
C VAL A 110 -63.30 -23.07 66.33
N ARG A 111 -64.52 -22.79 65.83
CA ARG A 111 -64.71 -22.24 64.47
C ARG A 111 -64.06 -20.86 64.30
N LEU A 112 -64.19 -19.98 65.29
CA LEU A 112 -63.57 -18.66 65.29
C LEU A 112 -62.04 -18.77 65.34
N ILE A 113 -61.49 -19.64 66.19
CA ILE A 113 -60.05 -19.92 66.26
C ILE A 113 -59.54 -20.48 64.93
N MET A 114 -60.25 -21.44 64.32
CA MET A 114 -59.91 -21.96 63.00
C MET A 114 -59.89 -20.85 61.93
N LEU A 115 -60.87 -19.95 61.96
CA LEU A 115 -60.93 -18.82 61.03
C LEU A 115 -59.76 -17.84 61.27
N VAL A 116 -59.44 -17.54 62.53
CA VAL A 116 -58.28 -16.70 62.88
C VAL A 116 -56.97 -17.35 62.46
N ILE A 117 -56.80 -18.65 62.69
CA ILE A 117 -55.63 -19.42 62.23
C ILE A 117 -55.54 -19.38 60.71
N LEU A 118 -56.66 -19.51 59.99
CA LEU A 118 -56.70 -19.42 58.53
C LEU A 118 -56.29 -18.03 58.04
N PHE A 119 -56.74 -16.96 58.69
CA PHE A 119 -56.32 -15.59 58.37
C PHE A 119 -54.83 -15.35 58.69
N VAL A 120 -54.33 -15.86 59.80
CA VAL A 120 -52.90 -15.78 60.17
C VAL A 120 -52.05 -16.59 59.19
N ALA A 121 -52.49 -17.79 58.79
CA ALA A 121 -51.82 -18.63 57.82
C ALA A 121 -51.81 -17.99 56.43
N ALA A 122 -52.94 -17.42 55.97
CA ALA A 122 -53.01 -16.67 54.73
C ALA A 122 -52.10 -15.43 54.78
N GLY A 123 -52.12 -14.67 55.89
CA GLY A 123 -51.24 -13.53 56.11
C GLY A 123 -49.76 -13.91 56.09
N ALA A 124 -49.39 -15.03 56.71
CA ALA A 124 -48.03 -15.58 56.64
C ALA A 124 -47.67 -16.02 55.21
N LEU A 125 -48.61 -16.61 54.48
CA LEU A 125 -48.41 -17.04 53.09
C LEU A 125 -48.18 -15.83 52.16
N PHE A 126 -48.90 -14.73 52.35
CA PHE A 126 -48.62 -13.49 51.61
C PHE A 126 -47.31 -12.83 52.07
N TYR A 127 -47.06 -12.77 53.38
CA TYR A 127 -45.89 -12.12 53.96
C TYR A 127 -44.58 -12.82 53.56
N TYR A 128 -44.55 -14.16 53.52
CA TYR A 128 -43.39 -14.94 53.11
C TYR A 128 -43.40 -15.33 51.63
N GLY A 129 -44.58 -15.51 51.02
CA GLY A 129 -44.71 -15.93 49.63
C GLY A 129 -44.36 -14.82 48.63
N LEU A 130 -44.79 -13.57 48.88
CA LEU A 130 -44.43 -12.43 48.03
C LEU A 130 -42.89 -12.22 47.95
N PRO A 131 -42.13 -12.15 49.06
CA PRO A 131 -40.68 -12.01 48.98
C PRO A 131 -39.97 -13.26 48.44
N TYR A 132 -40.55 -14.47 48.62
CA TYR A 132 -39.99 -15.69 48.04
C TYR A 132 -40.08 -15.70 46.51
N ILE A 133 -41.23 -15.30 45.95
CA ILE A 133 -41.42 -15.18 44.50
C ILE A 133 -40.52 -14.08 43.92
N GLN A 134 -40.41 -12.94 44.60
CA GLN A 134 -39.59 -11.82 44.16
C GLN A 134 -38.10 -12.20 44.06
N ARG A 135 -37.57 -12.92 45.06
CA ARG A 135 -36.17 -13.39 45.05
C ARG A 135 -35.92 -14.51 44.05
N THR A 136 -36.87 -15.42 43.86
CA THR A 136 -36.65 -16.63 43.05
C THR A 136 -36.95 -16.41 41.58
N PHE A 137 -37.91 -15.54 41.23
CA PHE A 137 -38.38 -15.39 39.85
C PHE A 137 -38.19 -13.98 39.28
N ILE A 138 -38.36 -12.92 40.08
CA ILE A 138 -38.32 -11.55 39.57
C ILE A 138 -36.88 -11.05 39.48
N ALA A 139 -36.10 -11.19 40.55
CA ALA A 139 -34.69 -10.79 40.58
C ALA A 139 -33.82 -11.37 39.45
N PRO A 140 -33.86 -12.69 39.12
CA PRO A 140 -33.04 -13.22 38.03
C PRO A 140 -33.50 -12.72 36.65
N VAL A 141 -34.77 -12.35 36.48
CA VAL A 141 -35.26 -11.81 35.21
C VAL A 141 -34.86 -10.35 35.06
N GLU A 142 -34.83 -9.57 36.13
CA GLU A 142 -34.30 -8.20 36.13
C GLU A 142 -32.80 -8.19 35.77
N GLU A 143 -32.01 -9.10 36.35
CA GLU A 143 -30.58 -9.22 36.04
C GLU A 143 -30.34 -9.68 34.60
N ASN A 144 -31.07 -10.69 34.12
CA ASN A 144 -30.98 -11.11 32.72
C ASN A 144 -31.43 -10.00 31.76
N THR A 145 -32.47 -9.23 32.13
CA THR A 145 -32.93 -8.10 31.30
C THR A 145 -31.87 -7.01 31.23
N ALA A 146 -31.18 -6.73 32.34
CA ALA A 146 -30.05 -5.80 32.37
C ALA A 146 -28.86 -6.30 31.53
N GLN A 147 -28.49 -7.58 31.64
CA GLN A 147 -27.43 -8.19 30.82
C GLN A 147 -27.77 -8.16 29.33
N ILE A 148 -29.03 -8.43 28.96
CA ILE A 148 -29.48 -8.35 27.56
C ILE A 148 -29.36 -6.91 27.04
N GLN A 149 -29.71 -5.91 27.85
CA GLN A 149 -29.54 -4.50 27.47
C GLN A 149 -28.07 -4.11 27.32
N GLU A 150 -27.20 -4.61 28.19
CA GLU A 150 -25.74 -4.40 28.09
C GLU A 150 -25.18 -5.05 26.82
N LEU A 151 -25.51 -6.32 26.56
CA LEU A 151 -25.13 -7.02 25.34
C LEU A 151 -25.68 -6.32 24.10
N GLN A 152 -26.90 -5.81 24.14
CA GLN A 152 -27.49 -5.05 23.04
C GLN A 152 -26.71 -3.75 22.80
N SER A 153 -26.33 -3.03 23.85
CA SER A 153 -25.49 -1.84 23.76
C SER A 153 -24.10 -2.16 23.23
N GLU A 154 -23.49 -3.28 23.64
CA GLU A 154 -22.18 -3.73 23.14
C GLU A 154 -22.27 -4.11 21.66
N ILE A 155 -23.35 -4.74 21.23
CA ILE A 155 -23.60 -5.05 19.82
C ILE A 155 -23.74 -3.76 19.00
N GLU A 156 -24.47 -2.76 19.49
CA GLU A 156 -24.61 -1.46 18.82
C GLU A 156 -23.27 -0.72 18.72
N ASP A 157 -22.45 -0.77 19.77
CA ASP A 157 -21.11 -0.18 19.77
C ASP A 157 -20.17 -0.92 18.80
N LEU A 158 -20.15 -2.26 18.82
CA LEU A 158 -19.36 -3.07 17.88
C LEU A 158 -19.80 -2.84 16.43
N GLN A 159 -21.10 -2.70 16.17
CA GLN A 159 -21.60 -2.35 14.84
C GLN A 159 -21.11 -0.97 14.40
N THR A 160 -21.08 0.00 15.32
CA THR A 160 -20.55 1.35 15.06
C THR A 160 -19.05 1.31 14.78
N GLN A 161 -18.28 0.58 15.58
CA GLN A 161 -16.84 0.38 15.37
C GLN A 161 -16.55 -0.32 14.04
N LEU A 162 -17.33 -1.33 13.64
CA LEU A 162 -17.21 -1.99 12.34
C LEU A 162 -17.51 -1.02 11.19
N ALA A 163 -18.55 -0.19 11.32
CA ALA A 163 -18.87 0.83 10.31
C ALA A 163 -17.76 1.87 10.18
N GLU A 164 -17.18 2.31 11.31
CA GLU A 164 -16.04 3.23 11.31
C GLU A 164 -14.78 2.59 10.72
N MET A 165 -14.48 1.34 11.08
CA MET A 165 -13.34 0.62 10.51
C MET A 165 -13.50 0.41 9.01
N ASN A 166 -14.70 0.06 8.54
CA ASN A 166 -14.99 -0.08 7.11
C ASN A 166 -14.82 1.26 6.37
N SER A 167 -15.24 2.37 6.99
CA SER A 167 -15.01 3.72 6.46
C SER A 167 -13.51 4.05 6.37
N ARG A 168 -12.74 3.75 7.43
CA ARG A 168 -11.27 3.94 7.45
C ARG A 168 -10.57 3.10 6.40
N VAL A 169 -11.02 1.86 6.17
CA VAL A 169 -10.50 1.00 5.09
C VAL A 169 -10.77 1.63 3.74
N GLY A 170 -11.99 2.12 3.47
CA GLY A 170 -12.28 2.82 2.21
C GLY A 170 -11.41 4.05 1.98
N VAL A 171 -11.19 4.88 3.01
CA VAL A 171 -10.28 6.04 2.90
C VAL A 171 -8.83 5.61 2.64
N LEU A 172 -8.38 4.51 3.23
CA LEU A 172 -7.04 3.97 2.98
C LEU A 172 -6.93 3.41 1.56
N GLU A 173 -7.95 2.73 1.06
CA GLU A 173 -8.02 2.25 -0.33
C GLU A 173 -7.93 3.42 -1.32
N ASP A 174 -8.74 4.46 -1.13
CA ASP A 174 -8.71 5.69 -1.94
C ASP A 174 -7.32 6.36 -1.89
N SER A 175 -6.72 6.44 -0.70
CA SER A 175 -5.39 7.01 -0.52
C SER A 175 -4.30 6.17 -1.21
N VAL A 176 -4.41 4.85 -1.20
CA VAL A 176 -3.48 3.95 -1.88
C VAL A 176 -3.63 4.08 -3.40
N GLU A 177 -4.85 4.19 -3.92
CA GLU A 177 -5.09 4.44 -5.34
C GLU A 177 -4.50 5.78 -5.77
N ALA A 178 -4.75 6.85 -5.00
CA ALA A 178 -4.18 8.17 -5.26
C ALA A 178 -2.64 8.17 -5.20
N HIS A 179 -2.06 7.47 -4.23
CA HIS A 179 -0.60 7.34 -4.14
C HIS A 179 -0.02 6.53 -5.31
N THR A 180 -0.69 5.45 -5.72
CA THR A 180 -0.27 4.65 -6.88
C THR A 180 -0.26 5.49 -8.15
N ALA A 181 -1.32 6.26 -8.41
CA ALA A 181 -1.37 7.18 -9.54
C ALA A 181 -0.28 8.28 -9.48
N SER A 182 0.04 8.75 -8.26
CA SER A 182 1.13 9.73 -8.10
C SER A 182 2.52 9.13 -8.36
N ILE A 183 2.73 7.86 -7.99
CA ILE A 183 3.97 7.13 -8.24
C ILE A 183 4.14 6.88 -9.75
N GLU A 184 3.10 6.43 -10.44
CA GLU A 184 3.11 6.27 -11.90
C GLU A 184 3.50 7.59 -12.60
N LYS A 185 2.91 8.71 -12.18
CA LYS A 185 3.26 10.03 -12.71
C LYS A 185 4.70 10.44 -12.42
N LEU A 186 5.24 10.09 -11.25
CA LEU A 186 6.64 10.33 -10.89
C LEU A 186 7.58 9.49 -11.74
N GLU A 187 7.23 8.23 -12.03
CA GLU A 187 8.00 7.34 -12.91
C GLU A 187 8.00 7.83 -14.37
N GLU A 188 6.86 8.31 -14.88
CA GLU A 188 6.77 8.93 -16.20
C GLU A 188 7.66 10.18 -16.29
N LEU A 189 7.58 11.07 -15.29
CA LEU A 189 8.40 12.27 -15.24
C LEU A 189 9.89 11.95 -15.11
N GLN A 190 10.25 10.94 -14.32
CA GLN A 190 11.64 10.49 -14.20
C GLN A 190 12.17 9.98 -15.55
N THR A 191 11.40 9.14 -16.23
CA THR A 191 11.77 8.60 -17.55
C THR A 191 11.91 9.71 -18.60
N ALA A 192 11.00 10.69 -18.58
CA ALA A 192 11.07 11.85 -19.46
C ALA A 192 12.31 12.72 -19.18
N LEU A 193 12.63 12.98 -17.91
CA LEU A 193 13.80 13.76 -17.53
C LEU A 193 15.10 13.04 -17.89
N GLU A 194 15.18 11.73 -17.67
CA GLU A 194 16.36 10.91 -18.01
C GLU A 194 16.59 10.88 -19.53
N THR A 195 15.52 10.73 -20.32
CA THR A 195 15.58 10.82 -21.77
C THR A 195 16.05 12.21 -22.22
N GLN A 196 15.48 13.28 -21.67
CA GLN A 196 15.86 14.64 -22.01
C GLN A 196 17.31 14.96 -21.62
N LEU A 197 17.78 14.46 -20.48
CA LEU A 197 19.16 14.63 -20.04
C LEU A 197 20.11 13.88 -20.98
N GLN A 198 19.76 12.67 -21.38
CA GLN A 198 20.56 11.88 -22.32
C GLN A 198 20.64 12.55 -23.69
N GLU A 199 19.51 12.98 -24.25
CA GLU A 199 19.45 13.71 -25.51
C GLU A 199 20.28 15.01 -25.46
N ASN A 200 20.16 15.77 -24.37
CA ASN A 200 20.93 17.01 -24.21
C ASN A 200 22.43 16.74 -24.05
N ASN A 201 22.81 15.72 -23.27
CA ASN A 201 24.21 15.31 -23.14
C ASN A 201 24.79 14.88 -24.50
N ASP A 202 24.08 14.06 -25.26
CA ASP A 202 24.53 13.59 -26.58
C ASP A 202 24.65 14.76 -27.56
N ALA A 203 23.68 15.69 -27.56
CA ALA A 203 23.72 16.89 -28.39
C ALA A 203 24.90 17.81 -28.03
N VAL A 204 25.12 18.09 -26.74
CA VAL A 204 26.21 18.93 -26.26
C VAL A 204 27.57 18.29 -26.52
N LEU A 205 27.70 16.97 -26.35
CA LEU A 205 28.93 16.25 -26.65
C LEU A 205 29.24 16.25 -28.15
N LEU A 206 28.22 16.12 -29.00
CA LEU A 206 28.38 16.21 -30.44
C LEU A 206 28.82 17.62 -30.87
N GLU A 207 28.17 18.65 -30.35
CA GLU A 207 28.52 20.05 -30.61
C GLU A 207 29.95 20.37 -30.11
N LEU A 208 30.30 19.92 -28.91
CA LEU A 208 31.65 20.11 -28.37
C LEU A 208 32.70 19.35 -29.20
N LYS A 209 32.40 18.12 -29.64
CA LYS A 209 33.28 17.37 -30.54
C LYS A 209 33.49 18.15 -31.84
N HIS A 210 32.42 18.71 -32.40
CA HIS A 210 32.48 19.51 -33.61
C HIS A 210 33.41 20.73 -33.43
N GLU A 211 33.17 21.54 -32.41
CA GLU A 211 33.96 22.75 -32.13
C GLU A 211 35.45 22.46 -31.89
N VAL A 212 35.75 21.38 -31.15
CA VAL A 212 37.13 20.97 -30.87
C VAL A 212 37.83 20.49 -32.13
N MET A 213 37.17 19.66 -32.94
CA MET A 213 37.74 19.17 -34.21
C MET A 213 37.93 20.30 -35.21
N PHE A 214 36.99 21.24 -35.29
CA PHE A 214 37.06 22.40 -36.15
C PHE A 214 38.23 23.31 -35.77
N THR A 215 38.35 23.66 -34.48
CA THR A 215 39.47 24.46 -33.96
C THR A 215 40.81 23.77 -34.19
N ARG A 216 40.86 22.44 -34.00
CA ARG A 216 42.07 21.66 -34.26
C ARG A 216 42.45 21.65 -35.74
N ALA A 217 41.47 21.55 -36.64
CA ALA A 217 41.72 21.63 -38.08
C ALA A 217 42.30 23.01 -38.45
N LEU A 218 41.75 24.10 -37.91
CA LEU A 218 42.26 25.45 -38.12
C LEU A 218 43.70 25.64 -37.63
N ASP A 219 44.05 25.13 -36.45
CA ASP A 219 45.43 25.19 -35.91
C ASP A 219 46.42 24.41 -36.79
N ILE A 220 46.04 23.20 -37.20
CA ILE A 220 46.87 22.37 -38.08
C ILE A 220 47.05 23.05 -39.44
N LEU A 221 46.01 23.67 -40.00
CA LEU A 221 46.12 24.45 -41.23
C LEU A 221 47.05 25.64 -41.05
N ALA A 222 46.94 26.40 -39.95
CA ALA A 222 47.83 27.52 -39.66
C ALA A 222 49.31 27.07 -39.63
N ARG A 223 49.59 25.93 -39.00
CA ARG A 223 50.92 25.30 -39.00
C ARG A 223 51.35 24.87 -40.40
N GLY A 224 50.45 24.29 -41.18
CA GLY A 224 50.68 23.94 -42.58
C GLY A 224 51.10 25.13 -43.44
N ARG A 225 50.44 26.29 -43.33
CA ARG A 225 50.85 27.51 -44.08
C ARG A 225 52.20 28.05 -43.61
N LEU A 226 52.50 27.95 -42.31
CA LEU A 226 53.84 28.28 -41.82
C LEU A 226 54.91 27.38 -42.44
N TYR A 227 54.67 26.07 -42.55
CA TYR A 227 55.59 25.15 -43.21
C TYR A 227 55.75 25.44 -44.71
N LEU A 228 54.69 25.84 -45.42
CA LEU A 228 54.80 26.30 -46.80
C LEU A 228 55.67 27.55 -46.93
N ALA A 229 55.49 28.53 -46.04
CA ALA A 229 56.30 29.75 -46.01
C ALA A 229 57.79 29.46 -45.72
N GLN A 230 58.08 28.42 -44.95
CA GLN A 230 59.44 27.96 -44.62
C GLN A 230 60.03 27.00 -45.66
N SER A 231 59.35 26.74 -46.78
CA SER A 231 59.74 25.76 -47.80
C SER A 231 59.85 24.30 -47.30
N ASN A 232 59.16 23.97 -46.19
CA ASN A 232 59.09 22.63 -45.59
C ASN A 232 57.90 21.84 -46.15
N PHE A 233 57.91 21.53 -47.45
CA PHE A 233 56.73 21.01 -48.17
C PHE A 233 56.23 19.62 -47.73
N GLY A 234 57.11 18.74 -47.25
CA GLY A 234 56.71 17.41 -46.75
C GLY A 234 55.91 17.48 -45.44
N LEU A 235 56.33 18.36 -44.52
CA LEU A 235 55.60 18.62 -43.27
C LEU A 235 54.29 19.36 -43.56
N ALA A 236 54.31 20.34 -44.47
CA ALA A 236 53.10 21.01 -44.93
C ALA A 236 52.08 20.02 -45.49
N LYS A 237 52.49 19.12 -46.40
CA LYS A 237 51.60 18.11 -46.98
C LYS A 237 50.97 17.20 -45.91
N THR A 238 51.75 16.82 -44.91
CA THR A 238 51.28 15.98 -43.80
C THR A 238 50.23 16.70 -42.95
N ASP A 239 50.46 17.97 -42.63
CA ASP A 239 49.49 18.78 -41.88
C ASP A 239 48.21 19.05 -42.67
N VAL A 240 48.33 19.34 -43.97
CA VAL A 240 47.17 19.55 -44.85
C VAL A 240 46.35 18.28 -44.96
N GLN A 241 46.98 17.11 -45.11
CA GLN A 241 46.28 15.84 -45.11
C GLN A 241 45.56 15.60 -43.78
N THR A 242 46.23 15.85 -42.66
CA THR A 242 45.66 15.67 -41.32
C THR A 242 44.44 16.59 -41.10
N ALA A 243 44.53 17.85 -41.53
CA ALA A 243 43.41 18.77 -41.46
C ALA A 243 42.25 18.32 -42.36
N ARG A 244 42.53 17.87 -43.58
CA ARG A 244 41.54 17.33 -44.51
C ARG A 244 40.82 16.10 -43.95
N ASP A 245 41.55 15.20 -43.31
CA ASP A 245 40.98 14.01 -42.68
C ASP A 245 40.05 14.38 -41.53
N LEU A 246 40.44 15.33 -40.67
CA LEU A 246 39.61 15.85 -39.57
C LEU A 246 38.34 16.55 -40.08
N LEU A 247 38.46 17.38 -41.12
CA LEU A 247 37.30 18.05 -41.73
C LEU A 247 36.37 17.04 -42.40
N SER A 248 36.89 15.98 -43.01
CA SER A 248 36.05 14.92 -43.58
C SER A 248 35.31 14.09 -42.53
N GLU A 249 35.87 13.95 -41.32
CA GLU A 249 35.15 13.36 -40.18
C GLU A 249 34.03 14.30 -39.69
N LEU A 250 34.25 15.62 -39.71
CA LEU A 250 33.22 16.61 -39.37
C LEU A 250 32.07 16.60 -40.39
N GLU A 251 32.38 16.60 -41.69
CA GLU A 251 31.41 16.55 -42.78
C GLU A 251 30.50 15.32 -42.65
N ALA A 252 31.08 14.17 -42.31
CA ALA A 252 30.33 12.93 -42.11
C ALA A 252 29.37 12.97 -40.91
N ALA A 253 29.66 13.83 -39.91
CA ALA A 253 28.82 14.01 -38.73
C ALA A 253 27.71 15.06 -38.95
N LYS A 254 27.99 16.09 -39.74
CA LYS A 254 27.06 17.17 -40.08
C LYS A 254 27.48 17.77 -41.42
N GLU A 255 26.59 17.70 -42.40
CA GLU A 255 26.81 18.29 -43.72
C GLU A 255 26.87 19.82 -43.58
N ASP A 256 28.03 20.39 -43.91
CA ASP A 256 28.30 21.82 -43.86
C ASP A 256 28.96 22.23 -45.18
N ASP A 257 28.20 22.97 -46.00
CA ASP A 257 28.64 23.47 -47.32
C ASP A 257 29.96 24.26 -47.25
N GLY A 258 30.28 24.88 -46.11
CA GLY A 258 31.57 25.52 -45.90
C GLY A 258 32.72 24.52 -45.73
N VAL A 259 32.50 23.43 -44.99
CA VAL A 259 33.49 22.37 -44.75
C VAL A 259 33.74 21.59 -46.04
N GLU A 260 32.70 21.27 -46.81
CA GLU A 260 32.82 20.60 -48.11
C GLU A 260 33.70 21.42 -49.08
N LYS A 261 33.38 22.72 -49.25
CA LYS A 261 34.17 23.63 -50.10
C LYS A 261 35.60 23.78 -49.63
N ALA A 262 35.83 23.77 -48.31
CA ALA A 262 37.18 23.81 -47.77
C ALA A 262 37.95 22.52 -48.10
N ILE A 263 37.33 21.34 -47.97
CA ILE A 263 37.93 20.05 -48.33
C ILE A 263 38.32 20.01 -49.81
N GLU A 264 37.45 20.47 -50.71
CA GLU A 264 37.77 20.56 -52.15
C GLU A 264 39.03 21.40 -52.40
N ARG A 265 39.16 22.53 -51.71
CA ARG A 265 40.34 23.42 -51.81
C ARG A 265 41.59 22.78 -51.20
N LEU A 266 41.47 22.04 -50.11
CA LEU A 266 42.58 21.30 -49.53
C LEU A 266 43.04 20.16 -50.45
N ASP A 267 42.12 19.47 -51.11
CA ASP A 267 42.45 18.41 -52.09
C ASP A 267 43.21 18.98 -53.29
N LEU A 268 42.86 20.19 -53.77
CA LEU A 268 43.63 20.94 -54.77
C LEU A 268 45.04 21.30 -54.25
N SER A 269 45.14 21.78 -53.01
CA SER A 269 46.43 22.09 -52.39
C SER A 269 47.34 20.85 -52.27
N LEU A 270 46.77 19.71 -51.86
CA LEU A 270 47.48 18.42 -51.75
C LEU A 270 47.96 17.89 -53.10
N SER A 271 47.16 18.09 -54.16
CA SER A 271 47.54 17.72 -55.52
C SER A 271 48.69 18.57 -56.06
N ASN A 272 48.79 19.83 -55.63
CA ASN A 272 49.82 20.77 -56.06
C ASN A 272 51.12 20.63 -55.25
N LEU A 273 51.14 19.88 -54.14
CA LEU A 273 52.33 19.65 -53.30
C LEU A 273 53.09 18.36 -53.67
N PRO A 274 54.42 18.43 -53.91
CA PRO A 274 55.34 19.55 -53.67
C PRO A 274 55.67 20.41 -54.91
N ASP A 275 55.15 20.07 -56.10
CA ASP A 275 55.66 20.59 -57.38
C ASP A 275 55.30 22.07 -57.64
N PHE A 276 54.16 22.53 -57.13
CA PHE A 276 53.64 23.89 -57.30
C PHE A 276 53.30 24.54 -55.95
N PRO A 277 54.31 24.86 -55.11
CA PRO A 277 54.08 25.30 -53.73
C PRO A 277 53.38 26.65 -53.60
N VAL A 278 53.56 27.57 -54.57
CA VAL A 278 52.89 28.87 -54.57
C VAL A 278 51.39 28.71 -54.84
N VAL A 279 51.00 27.85 -55.78
CA VAL A 279 49.60 27.56 -56.09
C VAL A 279 48.94 26.85 -54.90
N ALA A 280 49.61 25.84 -54.35
CA ALA A 280 49.15 25.12 -53.17
C ALA A 280 48.92 26.05 -51.96
N SER A 281 49.77 27.07 -51.77
CA SER A 281 49.60 28.06 -50.69
C SER A 281 48.38 28.95 -50.90
N GLY A 282 48.04 29.29 -52.14
CA GLY A 282 46.85 30.05 -52.47
C GLY A 282 45.57 29.26 -52.23
N ASP A 283 45.51 28.00 -52.67
CA ASP A 283 44.37 27.11 -52.42
C ASP A 283 44.15 26.88 -50.91
N LEU A 284 45.26 26.73 -50.17
CA LEU A 284 45.20 26.56 -48.71
C LEU A 284 44.73 27.83 -47.98
N GLU A 285 45.10 29.01 -48.46
CA GLU A 285 44.58 30.28 -47.94
C GLU A 285 43.06 30.36 -48.15
N ILE A 286 42.60 30.01 -49.36
CA ILE A 286 41.17 30.02 -49.70
C ILE A 286 40.42 29.05 -48.80
N ALA A 287 40.93 27.82 -48.61
CA ALA A 287 40.34 26.84 -47.69
C ALA A 287 40.22 27.39 -46.26
N TRP A 288 41.29 28.00 -45.74
CA TRP A 288 41.29 28.60 -44.42
C TRP A 288 40.31 29.79 -44.29
N GLN A 289 40.21 30.62 -45.32
CA GLN A 289 39.26 31.72 -45.37
C GLN A 289 37.81 31.23 -45.37
N ILE A 290 37.49 30.18 -46.13
CA ILE A 290 36.16 29.56 -46.13
C ILE A 290 35.79 29.10 -44.72
N LEU A 291 36.70 28.41 -44.03
CA LEU A 291 36.44 27.90 -42.68
C LEU A 291 36.20 29.05 -41.68
N ILE A 292 36.98 30.13 -41.72
CA ILE A 292 36.82 31.24 -40.77
C ILE A 292 35.62 32.14 -41.09
N ALA A 293 35.37 32.40 -42.37
CA ALA A 293 34.33 33.32 -42.80
C ALA A 293 32.94 32.66 -42.90
N GLY A 294 32.86 31.33 -42.95
CA GLY A 294 31.62 30.58 -43.17
C GLY A 294 31.04 30.75 -44.58
N ASP A 295 31.72 31.49 -45.46
CA ASP A 295 31.40 31.64 -46.87
C ASP A 295 32.67 31.95 -47.67
N ALA A 296 32.72 31.47 -48.92
CA ALA A 296 33.90 31.61 -49.76
C ALA A 296 34.06 33.06 -50.28
N PRO A 297 35.21 33.74 -50.08
CA PRO A 297 35.49 34.91 -50.87
C PRO A 297 35.62 34.49 -52.34
N ALA A 298 34.75 35.05 -53.19
CA ALA A 298 34.70 34.77 -54.62
C ALA A 298 36.11 34.83 -55.23
N ALA A 299 36.50 33.75 -55.91
CA ALA A 299 37.79 33.60 -56.56
C ALA A 299 38.07 34.80 -57.48
N THR A 300 38.97 35.69 -57.04
CA THR A 300 39.56 36.72 -57.90
C THR A 300 41.01 36.37 -58.11
N ALA A 301 41.26 35.43 -59.02
CA ALA A 301 42.55 35.25 -59.64
C ALA A 301 42.39 35.36 -61.16
N THR A 302 42.27 36.59 -61.65
CA THR A 302 42.49 36.90 -63.06
C THR A 302 43.83 37.63 -63.17
N PHE A 303 44.93 36.88 -63.16
CA PHE A 303 46.22 37.42 -63.59
C PHE A 303 46.15 37.66 -65.10
N THR A 304 45.98 38.92 -65.50
CA THR A 304 46.23 39.35 -66.87
C THR A 304 47.66 39.89 -66.91
N PRO A 305 48.60 39.30 -67.67
CA PRO A 305 49.94 39.86 -67.81
C PRO A 305 49.85 41.10 -68.70
N VAL A 306 50.01 42.28 -68.12
CA VAL A 306 50.25 43.51 -68.88
C VAL A 306 51.77 43.72 -68.92
N PRO A 307 52.40 43.77 -70.11
CA PRO A 307 53.83 43.98 -70.21
C PRO A 307 54.16 45.45 -69.86
N ALA A 308 55.02 45.65 -68.86
CA ALA A 308 55.59 46.96 -68.55
C ALA A 308 56.69 47.29 -69.57
N PRO A 309 56.68 48.49 -70.19
CA PRO A 309 57.81 48.97 -70.98
C PRO A 309 59.01 49.25 -70.07
N ILE A 310 60.19 48.88 -70.57
CA ILE A 310 61.48 49.19 -69.98
C ILE A 310 61.70 50.70 -70.07
N GLU A 311 61.81 51.38 -68.93
CA GLU A 311 62.54 52.65 -68.85
C GLU A 311 63.61 52.61 -67.75
N THR A 312 64.82 52.80 -68.26
CA THR A 312 66.14 52.96 -67.67
C THR A 312 66.23 53.79 -66.38
N ALA A 313 66.95 53.21 -65.42
CA ALA A 313 67.72 53.77 -64.31
C ALA A 313 67.73 55.29 -64.06
N THR A 314 67.57 55.69 -62.79
CA THR A 314 68.55 56.56 -62.10
C THR A 314 68.55 56.27 -60.60
N SER A 315 69.75 55.97 -60.09
CA SER A 315 70.12 55.86 -58.69
C SER A 315 70.24 57.25 -58.05
N ILE A 316 69.70 57.45 -56.84
CA ILE A 316 70.32 58.29 -55.81
C ILE A 316 69.93 57.83 -54.39
N THR A 317 70.95 57.76 -53.54
CA THR A 317 71.00 57.70 -52.06
C THR A 317 72.09 58.74 -51.68
N PRO A 318 72.26 59.26 -50.44
CA PRO A 318 71.42 59.36 -49.23
C PRO A 318 71.22 60.83 -48.75
N THR A 319 70.45 61.08 -47.67
CA THR A 319 70.76 62.16 -46.70
C THR A 319 70.27 61.78 -45.30
N VAL A 320 71.20 61.81 -44.35
CA VAL A 320 71.00 61.70 -42.90
C VAL A 320 70.87 63.12 -42.34
N GLU A 321 69.86 63.38 -41.49
CA GLU A 321 69.96 64.42 -40.46
C GLU A 321 69.41 63.89 -39.13
N GLN A 322 70.30 63.80 -38.14
CA GLN A 322 69.98 63.70 -36.73
C GLN A 322 69.54 65.07 -36.20
N MET A 323 68.52 65.10 -35.33
CA MET A 323 68.38 66.13 -34.31
C MET A 323 68.07 65.48 -32.95
N THR A 324 68.59 66.14 -31.91
CA THR A 324 68.92 65.67 -30.56
C THR A 324 67.88 66.09 -29.50
N THR A 325 67.52 65.18 -28.56
CA THR A 325 67.50 65.30 -27.05
C THR A 325 66.76 66.49 -26.35
N PRO A 326 66.32 66.50 -25.04
CA PRO A 326 65.94 65.48 -24.01
C PRO A 326 64.56 65.68 -23.26
N THR A 327 64.05 64.58 -22.65
CA THR A 327 63.55 64.31 -21.24
C THR A 327 62.92 65.45 -20.38
N PRO A 328 61.81 65.26 -19.61
CA PRO A 328 61.83 64.48 -18.35
C PRO A 328 60.57 63.69 -17.87
N PHE A 329 60.86 62.57 -17.18
CA PHE A 329 60.03 61.84 -16.17
C PHE A 329 59.74 62.75 -14.94
N PRO A 330 58.78 62.50 -14.00
CA PRO A 330 58.52 61.20 -13.32
C PRO A 330 57.05 61.04 -12.80
N PRO A 331 56.72 60.26 -11.74
CA PRO A 331 57.15 58.93 -11.30
C PRO A 331 55.98 57.90 -11.21
N VAL A 332 56.37 56.63 -11.14
CA VAL A 332 55.56 55.50 -10.65
C VAL A 332 55.38 55.57 -9.11
N SER A 333 54.23 55.12 -8.60
CA SER A 333 54.22 54.32 -7.37
C SER A 333 52.95 53.45 -7.26
N PRO A 334 53.07 52.18 -6.80
CA PRO A 334 51.98 51.21 -6.73
C PRO A 334 51.43 50.95 -5.31
N THR A 335 50.21 50.37 -5.26
CA THR A 335 49.62 49.50 -4.19
C THR A 335 49.33 50.16 -2.83
N PRO A 336 48.50 49.59 -1.92
CA PRO A 336 48.10 48.18 -1.71
C PRO A 336 46.80 47.72 -2.37
#